data_AF-A0A2D8A718-F1
#
_entry.id   AF-A0A2D8A718-F1
#
_cell.length_a   1.000
_cell.length_b   1.000
_cell.length_c   1.000
_cell.angle_alpha   90.00
_cell.angle_beta   90.00
_cell.angle_gamma   90.00
#
_symmetry.space_group_name_H-M   'P 1'
#
loop_
_entity.id
_entity.type
_entity.pdbx_description
1 polymer ?
#
loop_
_entity_poly.entity_id
_entity_poly.type
_entity_poly.pdbx_seq_one_letter_code
_entity_poly.pdbx_strand_id
1 'polypeptide(L)'
;MSTRVLTCVSNIMVPVDMNRPKIIYIQRLYRLDGKLVASPGGVPTIEWTNRVLHWNSDQQKFEETNDLMIERFPIIYRNGEPWDLGNLYLYRWWLKFAESSPRSIVTLDRKAKNLLSYLHFIDEHKTDDLPLDIFYAPPLSRKNQRVTYIYKSYLTGLFEQKQNTLKTVKQKAAEVAAFYMFLNDNKLTPPGEEIQDRFYTLKQHKVMIKGGRQFPVTYSDIHITKASVEEEQFDLILGEEGGVRPLSETEVEWVLEGIEAIGNRQMQLMVWLALYTGARKQTER
;
A
#
# COMPACT_ATOMS: atom_id res chain seq x y z
N MET A 1 10.81 -19.63 21.09
CA MET A 1 9.71 -19.55 20.11
C MET A 1 8.80 -18.41 20.54
N SER A 2 8.83 -17.29 19.81
CA SER A 2 8.08 -16.07 20.18
C SER A 2 6.76 -16.09 19.43
N THR A 3 5.68 -16.39 20.16
CA THR A 3 4.32 -16.26 19.66
C THR A 3 3.95 -14.78 19.68
N ARG A 4 3.81 -14.19 18.49
CA ARG A 4 3.38 -12.80 18.31
C ARG A 4 1.86 -12.76 18.38
N VAL A 5 1.31 -12.13 19.41
CA VAL A 5 -0.13 -11.92 19.52
C VAL A 5 -0.39 -10.42 19.40
N LEU A 6 -1.08 -10.03 18.33
CA LEU A 6 -1.67 -8.70 18.18
C LEU A 6 -2.88 -8.61 19.11
N THR A 7 -2.87 -7.68 20.07
CA THR A 7 -4.05 -7.40 20.89
C THR A 7 -4.46 -5.96 20.62
N CYS A 8 -5.62 -5.77 19.97
CA CYS A 8 -6.22 -4.45 19.75
C CYS A 8 -7.09 -4.08 20.95
N VAL A 9 -6.99 -2.83 21.42
CA VAL A 9 -8.02 -2.21 22.26
C VAL A 9 -8.84 -1.32 21.34
N SER A 10 -9.96 -1.83 20.83
CA SER A 10 -10.91 -1.05 20.03
C SER A 10 -12.16 -0.78 20.85
N ASN A 11 -12.36 0.47 21.27
CA ASN A 11 -13.68 0.98 21.66
C ASN A 11 -14.39 1.46 20.40
N ILE A 12 -14.94 0.55 19.58
CA ILE A 12 -15.80 0.93 18.45
C ILE A 12 -16.96 -0.05 18.34
N MET A 13 -18.15 0.44 18.66
CA MET A 13 -19.45 -0.20 18.45
C MET A 13 -19.96 0.20 17.06
N VAL A 14 -19.96 -0.70 16.07
CA VAL A 14 -20.61 -0.44 14.77
C VAL A 14 -21.20 -1.74 14.18
N PRO A 15 -22.51 -1.81 13.92
CA PRO A 15 -23.13 -2.88 13.13
C PRO A 15 -23.06 -2.51 11.65
N VAL A 16 -22.09 -3.08 10.92
CA VAL A 16 -21.97 -2.95 9.45
C VAL A 16 -21.65 -4.32 8.90
N ASP A 17 -22.40 -4.72 7.86
CA ASP A 17 -22.28 -5.97 7.09
C ASP A 17 -20.87 -6.57 7.19
N MET A 18 -20.77 -7.70 7.91
CA MET A 18 -19.50 -8.27 8.35
C MET A 18 -18.81 -9.09 7.25
N ASN A 19 -19.55 -9.46 6.20
CA ASN A 19 -19.06 -10.45 5.24
C ASN A 19 -18.17 -9.86 4.14
N ARG A 20 -18.25 -8.54 3.87
CA ARG A 20 -17.40 -7.92 2.85
C ARG A 20 -16.10 -7.39 3.44
N PRO A 21 -14.97 -7.54 2.72
CA PRO A 21 -13.73 -6.90 3.10
C PRO A 21 -13.91 -5.40 3.29
N LYS A 22 -13.28 -4.81 4.31
CA LYS A 22 -13.32 -3.36 4.57
C LYS A 22 -12.11 -2.88 5.35
N ILE A 23 -11.84 -1.58 5.30
CA ILE A 23 -10.81 -0.95 6.13
C ILE A 23 -11.49 -0.24 7.31
N ILE A 24 -11.00 -0.52 8.51
CA ILE A 24 -11.32 0.20 9.74
C ILE A 24 -10.05 0.92 10.19
N TYR A 25 -10.17 2.21 10.48
CA TYR A 25 -9.04 3.01 10.94
C TYR A 25 -8.98 3.00 12.46
N ILE A 26 -7.87 2.51 13.01
CA ILE A 26 -7.59 2.68 14.43
C ILE A 26 -7.00 4.06 14.63
N GLN A 27 -7.59 4.83 15.55
CA GLN A 27 -7.12 6.19 15.84
C GLN A 27 -5.69 6.20 16.36
N ARG A 28 -5.33 5.24 17.22
CA ARG A 28 -4.01 5.11 17.83
C ARG A 28 -3.56 3.65 17.86
N LEU A 29 -2.51 3.33 17.11
CA LEU A 29 -1.85 2.02 17.20
C LEU A 29 -0.52 2.16 17.94
N TYR A 30 -0.35 1.34 18.98
CA TYR A 30 0.87 1.29 19.80
C TYR A 30 1.71 0.07 19.40
N ARG A 31 3.04 0.24 19.36
CA ARG A 31 3.99 -0.86 19.17
C ARG A 31 4.11 -1.64 20.47
N LEU A 32 4.00 -2.98 20.42
CA LEU A 32 4.23 -3.86 21.58
C LEU A 32 5.35 -4.87 21.26
N ASP A 33 6.53 -4.67 21.83
CA ASP A 33 7.60 -5.67 21.91
C ASP A 33 7.66 -6.20 23.36
N GLY A 34 8.02 -7.48 23.56
CA GLY A 34 8.07 -8.12 24.89
C GLY A 34 9.00 -9.33 24.96
N LYS A 35 9.56 -9.60 26.15
CA LYS A 35 10.47 -10.72 26.44
C LYS A 35 9.93 -11.57 27.59
N LEU A 36 10.03 -12.89 27.47
CA LEU A 36 9.77 -13.82 28.56
C LEU A 36 10.94 -13.79 29.55
N VAL A 37 10.66 -13.52 30.83
CA VAL A 37 11.63 -13.48 31.93
C VAL A 37 11.17 -14.39 33.06
N ALA A 38 12.12 -15.11 33.67
CA ALA A 38 11.85 -15.94 34.83
C ALA A 38 11.72 -15.05 36.07
N SER A 39 10.55 -15.06 36.71
CA SER A 39 10.34 -14.38 37.99
C SER A 39 11.03 -15.16 39.13
N PRO A 40 11.45 -14.49 40.23
CA PRO A 40 12.02 -15.15 41.41
C PRO A 40 11.16 -16.26 42.05
N GLY A 41 9.90 -16.42 41.63
CA GLY A 41 8.97 -17.47 42.07
C GLY A 41 8.73 -18.62 41.07
N GLY A 42 9.51 -18.74 39.98
CA GLY A 42 9.39 -19.84 39.01
C GLY A 42 8.20 -19.73 38.04
N VAL A 43 7.41 -18.67 38.11
CA VAL A 43 6.35 -18.38 37.13
C VAL A 43 6.95 -17.54 35.98
N PRO A 44 6.92 -18.02 34.73
CA PRO A 44 7.39 -17.22 33.60
C PRO A 44 6.52 -15.97 33.46
N THR A 45 7.15 -14.79 33.54
CA THR A 45 6.47 -13.49 33.44
C THR A 45 6.90 -12.82 32.14
N ILE A 46 5.98 -12.16 31.46
CA ILE A 46 6.30 -11.39 30.25
C ILE A 46 6.71 -9.99 30.70
N GLU A 47 7.98 -9.63 30.53
CA GLU A 47 8.42 -8.25 30.58
C GLU A 47 8.08 -7.60 29.24
N TRP A 48 7.11 -6.69 29.26
CA TRP A 48 6.82 -5.82 28.11
C TRP A 48 7.99 -4.87 27.93
N THR A 49 8.68 -4.89 26.79
CA THR A 49 9.79 -3.98 26.54
C THR A 49 9.33 -2.56 26.21
N ASN A 50 8.03 -2.33 26.04
CA ASN A 50 7.49 -1.05 25.57
C ASN A 50 6.78 -0.23 26.64
N ARG A 51 7.19 -0.41 27.90
CA ARG A 51 6.90 0.52 29.00
C ARG A 51 8.07 0.49 29.98
N VAL A 52 8.99 1.45 29.87
CA VAL A 52 9.68 1.92 31.08
C VAL A 52 8.81 3.05 31.62
N LEU A 53 7.80 2.66 32.39
CA LEU A 53 7.07 3.60 33.21
C LEU A 53 7.97 3.94 34.40
N HIS A 54 8.58 5.12 34.39
CA HIS A 54 9.29 5.60 35.56
C HIS A 54 8.26 5.98 36.63
N TRP A 55 8.38 5.38 37.81
CA TRP A 55 7.63 5.82 38.97
C TRP A 55 8.11 7.21 39.36
N ASN A 56 7.26 8.22 39.20
CA ASN A 56 7.51 9.56 39.68
C ASN A 56 7.09 9.60 41.16
N SER A 57 8.06 9.60 42.08
CA SER A 57 7.82 9.60 43.53
C SER A 57 7.03 10.80 44.02
N ASP A 58 7.15 11.93 43.32
CA ASP A 58 6.61 13.21 43.75
C ASP A 58 5.14 13.35 43.32
N GLN A 59 4.77 12.72 42.21
CA GLN A 59 3.40 12.74 41.67
C GLN A 59 2.63 11.42 41.87
N GLN A 60 3.27 10.42 42.47
CA GLN A 60 2.74 9.07 42.67
C GLN A 60 2.04 8.48 41.44
N LYS A 61 2.63 8.72 40.26
CA LYS A 61 2.10 8.25 38.99
C LYS A 61 3.24 7.83 38.06
N PHE A 62 2.89 7.07 37.03
CA PHE A 62 3.80 6.70 35.97
C PHE A 62 3.73 7.71 34.82
N GLU A 63 4.87 8.12 34.27
CA GLU A 63 4.94 9.06 33.13
C GLU A 63 5.52 8.39 31.86
N GLU A 64 5.03 8.81 30.69
CA GLU A 64 5.32 8.23 29.37
C GLU A 64 6.62 8.76 28.75
N THR A 65 7.31 7.91 27.98
CA THR A 65 8.42 8.30 27.08
C THR A 65 7.95 8.20 25.62
N ASN A 66 8.58 8.94 24.71
CA ASN A 66 8.29 9.07 23.26
C ASN A 66 8.09 7.74 22.50
N ASP A 67 6.91 7.14 22.61
CA ASP A 67 6.50 5.99 21.80
C ASP A 67 5.98 6.44 20.43
N LEU A 68 6.35 5.69 19.37
CA LEU A 68 5.87 5.87 18.00
C LEU A 68 4.38 5.54 17.92
N MET A 69 3.54 6.51 18.26
CA MET A 69 2.09 6.43 18.14
C MET A 69 1.70 6.61 16.68
N ILE A 70 1.05 5.59 16.08
CA ILE A 70 0.60 5.69 14.69
C ILE A 70 -0.85 6.18 14.68
N GLU A 71 -1.03 7.39 14.18
CA GLU A 71 -2.36 7.94 13.98
C GLU A 71 -3.03 7.33 12.75
N ARG A 72 -4.29 6.95 12.91
CA ARG A 72 -5.18 6.52 11.82
C ARG A 72 -4.63 5.33 11.02
N PHE A 73 -4.11 4.31 11.70
CA PHE A 73 -3.61 3.11 11.05
C PHE A 73 -4.75 2.31 10.39
N PRO A 74 -4.65 1.94 9.11
CA PRO A 74 -5.68 1.16 8.42
C PRO A 74 -5.57 -0.34 8.78
N ILE A 75 -6.64 -0.91 9.30
CA ILE A 75 -6.80 -2.36 9.50
C ILE A 75 -7.81 -2.89 8.49
N ILE A 76 -7.38 -3.87 7.70
CA ILE A 76 -8.23 -4.60 6.77
C ILE A 76 -8.94 -5.72 7.53
N TYR A 77 -10.26 -5.78 7.41
CA TYR A 77 -11.12 -6.87 7.87
C TYR A 77 -11.58 -7.69 6.67
N ARG A 78 -11.74 -9.01 6.83
CA ARG A 78 -12.33 -9.96 5.89
C ARG A 78 -13.18 -10.95 6.69
N ASN A 79 -14.43 -11.18 6.32
CA ASN A 79 -15.35 -12.10 7.02
C ASN A 79 -15.48 -11.81 8.53
N GLY A 80 -15.60 -10.55 8.92
CA GLY A 80 -15.78 -10.14 10.32
C GLY A 80 -14.50 -10.13 11.16
N GLU A 81 -13.39 -10.66 10.65
CA GLU A 81 -12.11 -10.75 11.37
C GLU A 81 -11.04 -9.87 10.72
N PRO A 82 -10.06 -9.37 11.50
CA PRO A 82 -8.88 -8.73 10.93
C PRO A 82 -8.15 -9.68 9.98
N TRP A 83 -7.83 -9.22 8.77
CA TRP A 83 -7.06 -10.01 7.82
C TRP A 83 -5.57 -10.01 8.21
N ASP A 84 -5.18 -11.00 9.02
CA ASP A 84 -3.88 -11.11 9.68
C ASP A 84 -2.69 -10.85 8.75
N LEU A 85 -2.64 -11.54 7.61
CA LEU A 85 -1.50 -11.48 6.69
C LEU A 85 -1.33 -10.09 6.07
N GLY A 86 -2.44 -9.48 5.65
CA GLY A 86 -2.41 -8.13 5.07
C GLY A 86 -2.06 -7.07 6.11
N ASN A 87 -2.65 -7.17 7.31
CA ASN A 87 -2.36 -6.24 8.40
C ASN A 87 -0.90 -6.37 8.88
N LEU A 88 -0.37 -7.59 8.95
CA LEU A 88 1.03 -7.83 9.27
C LEU A 88 1.95 -7.24 8.21
N TYR A 89 1.63 -7.38 6.92
CA TYR A 89 2.37 -6.75 5.83
C TYR A 89 2.39 -5.22 5.96
N LEU A 90 1.22 -4.60 6.18
CA LEU A 90 1.09 -3.15 6.36
C LEU A 90 1.92 -2.65 7.55
N TYR A 91 1.83 -3.36 8.68
CA TYR A 91 2.60 -3.04 9.88
C TYR A 91 4.11 -3.17 9.66
N ARG A 92 4.56 -4.24 9.00
CA ARG A 92 5.97 -4.45 8.65
C ARG A 92 6.49 -3.39 7.68
N TRP A 93 5.68 -3.00 6.69
CA TRP A 93 6.01 -1.91 5.80
C TRP A 93 6.18 -0.60 6.58
N TRP A 94 5.23 -0.29 7.46
CA TRP A 94 5.31 0.90 8.33
C TRP A 94 6.60 0.91 9.14
N LEU A 95 6.93 -0.16 9.87
CA LEU A 95 8.15 -0.24 10.68
C LEU A 95 9.42 0.03 9.88
N LYS A 96 9.46 -0.34 8.60
CA LYS A 96 10.63 -0.13 7.75
C LYS A 96 10.78 1.32 7.26
N PHE A 97 9.68 2.06 7.11
CA PHE A 97 9.66 3.35 6.41
C PHE A 97 9.20 4.54 7.26
N ALA A 98 8.52 4.31 8.37
CA ALA A 98 7.98 5.34 9.26
C ALA A 98 9.05 6.24 9.88
N GLU A 99 10.23 5.68 10.18
CA GLU A 99 11.35 6.44 10.73
C GLU A 99 11.94 7.44 9.73
N SER A 100 11.61 7.32 8.43
CA SER A 100 12.27 8.08 7.35
C SER A 100 11.44 9.18 6.69
N SER A 101 10.10 9.23 6.85
CA SER A 101 9.30 10.31 6.25
C SER A 101 7.86 10.42 6.76
N PRO A 102 7.31 11.65 6.96
CA PRO A 102 5.90 11.89 7.29
C PRO A 102 4.90 11.54 6.16
N ARG A 103 5.37 11.29 4.92
CA ARG A 103 4.51 10.79 3.81
C ARG A 103 4.07 9.33 3.98
N SER A 104 4.48 8.68 5.07
CA SER A 104 4.27 7.26 5.34
C SER A 104 2.79 6.88 5.49
N ILE A 105 1.96 7.70 6.14
CA ILE A 105 0.56 7.30 6.47
C ILE A 105 -0.37 7.33 5.25
N VAL A 106 -0.27 8.36 4.39
CA VAL A 106 -1.05 8.43 3.14
C VAL A 106 -0.65 7.30 2.20
N THR A 107 0.63 6.97 2.18
CA THR A 107 1.15 5.82 1.43
C THR A 107 0.60 4.53 2.00
N LEU A 108 0.59 4.36 3.33
CA LEU A 108 0.03 3.19 4.00
C LEU A 108 -1.46 3.00 3.70
N ASP A 109 -2.25 4.08 3.72
CA ASP A 109 -3.68 4.05 3.36
C ASP A 109 -3.89 3.60 1.91
N ARG A 110 -3.09 4.14 0.98
CA ARG A 110 -3.10 3.75 -0.42
C ARG A 110 -2.76 2.26 -0.60
N LYS A 111 -1.80 1.74 0.17
CA LYS A 111 -1.44 0.32 0.20
C LYS A 111 -2.58 -0.55 0.72
N ALA A 112 -3.19 -0.16 1.84
CA ALA A 112 -4.33 -0.85 2.40
C ALA A 112 -5.50 -0.92 1.40
N LYS A 113 -5.81 0.17 0.70
CA LYS A 113 -6.85 0.21 -0.34
C LYS A 113 -6.55 -0.70 -1.54
N ASN A 114 -5.29 -0.76 -1.97
CA ASN A 114 -4.87 -1.66 -3.04
C ASN A 114 -5.05 -3.13 -2.64
N LEU A 115 -4.68 -3.48 -1.40
CA LEU A 115 -4.88 -4.82 -0.86
C LEU A 115 -6.36 -5.16 -0.64
N LEU A 116 -7.16 -4.18 -0.20
CA LEU A 116 -8.61 -4.34 -0.08
C LEU A 116 -9.25 -4.65 -1.45
N SER A 117 -8.86 -3.92 -2.50
CA SER A 117 -9.30 -4.20 -3.88
C SER A 117 -8.93 -5.61 -4.34
N TYR A 118 -7.80 -6.15 -3.86
CA TYR A 118 -7.40 -7.51 -4.15
C TYR A 118 -8.25 -8.55 -3.42
N LEU A 119 -8.58 -8.31 -2.13
CA LEU A 119 -9.51 -9.18 -1.40
C LEU A 119 -10.91 -9.20 -2.03
N HIS A 120 -11.44 -8.04 -2.41
CA HIS A 120 -12.72 -7.98 -3.13
C HIS A 120 -12.68 -8.81 -4.41
N PHE A 121 -11.61 -8.70 -5.19
CA PHE A 121 -11.43 -9.54 -6.37
C PHE A 121 -11.48 -11.03 -6.02
N ILE A 122 -10.78 -11.48 -4.98
CA ILE A 122 -10.81 -12.90 -4.56
C ILE A 122 -12.23 -13.31 -4.20
N ASP A 123 -12.91 -12.54 -3.37
CA ASP A 123 -14.24 -12.89 -2.86
C ASP A 123 -15.30 -12.88 -3.98
N GLU A 124 -15.17 -11.99 -4.97
CA GLU A 124 -16.08 -11.90 -6.13
C GLU A 124 -15.87 -13.02 -7.15
N HIS A 125 -14.63 -13.53 -7.29
CA HIS A 125 -14.28 -14.51 -8.32
C HIS A 125 -14.08 -15.93 -7.77
N LYS A 126 -14.29 -16.12 -6.46
CA LYS A 126 -14.32 -17.43 -5.84
C LYS A 126 -15.62 -18.14 -6.21
N THR A 127 -15.50 -19.33 -6.78
CA THR A 127 -16.62 -20.23 -7.08
C THR A 127 -16.32 -21.62 -6.52
N ASP A 128 -17.31 -22.51 -6.53
CA ASP A 128 -17.11 -23.90 -6.09
C ASP A 128 -16.09 -24.63 -6.99
N ASP A 129 -16.08 -24.31 -8.28
CA ASP A 129 -15.14 -24.87 -9.27
C ASP A 129 -13.75 -24.21 -9.24
N LEU A 130 -13.68 -22.95 -8.79
CA LEU A 130 -12.45 -22.19 -8.65
C LEU A 130 -12.39 -21.64 -7.22
N PRO A 131 -11.90 -22.43 -6.24
CA PRO A 131 -11.83 -22.06 -4.84
C PRO A 131 -10.68 -21.06 -4.63
N LEU A 132 -10.84 -19.88 -5.22
CA LEU A 132 -9.84 -18.83 -5.25
C LEU A 132 -9.60 -18.35 -3.82
N ASP A 133 -8.34 -18.37 -3.43
CA ASP A 133 -7.87 -17.83 -2.16
C ASP A 133 -6.45 -17.29 -2.33
N ILE A 134 -5.98 -16.56 -1.33
CA ILE A 134 -4.64 -15.96 -1.27
C ILE A 134 -3.52 -17.01 -1.45
N PHE A 135 -3.76 -18.28 -1.11
CA PHE A 135 -2.79 -19.34 -1.29
C PHE A 135 -3.06 -20.25 -2.49
N TYR A 136 -4.04 -19.91 -3.33
CA TYR A 136 -4.36 -20.68 -4.53
C TYR A 136 -3.22 -20.60 -5.58
N ALA A 137 -2.32 -21.59 -5.52
CA ALA A 137 -1.12 -21.66 -6.34
C ALA A 137 -0.89 -23.07 -6.90
N PRO A 138 -1.62 -23.46 -7.97
CA PRO A 138 -1.41 -24.73 -8.63
C PRO A 138 0.03 -24.87 -9.20
N PRO A 139 0.44 -26.12 -9.55
CA PRO A 139 1.77 -26.42 -10.08
C PRO A 139 2.14 -25.58 -11.32
N LEU A 140 3.43 -25.57 -11.66
CA LEU A 140 3.96 -24.73 -12.74
C LEU A 140 3.29 -24.95 -14.11
N SER A 141 2.85 -26.18 -14.40
CA SER A 141 2.09 -26.52 -15.60
C SER A 141 0.78 -25.72 -15.74
N ARG A 142 0.23 -25.25 -14.62
CA ARG A 142 -0.99 -24.44 -14.53
C ARG A 142 -0.70 -23.07 -13.93
N LYS A 143 0.49 -22.52 -14.17
CA LYS A 143 0.95 -21.22 -13.63
C LYS A 143 -0.07 -20.09 -13.83
N ASN A 144 -0.72 -20.02 -14.99
CA ASN A 144 -1.70 -18.98 -15.29
C ASN A 144 -2.97 -19.05 -14.43
N GLN A 145 -3.24 -20.19 -13.77
CA GLN A 145 -4.35 -20.36 -12.84
C GLN A 145 -4.01 -19.90 -11.42
N ARG A 146 -2.76 -19.54 -11.12
CA ARG A 146 -2.44 -19.05 -9.77
C ARG A 146 -3.11 -17.70 -9.55
N VAL A 147 -3.56 -17.46 -8.32
CA VAL A 147 -4.36 -16.27 -7.96
C VAL A 147 -3.71 -14.95 -8.40
N THR A 148 -2.38 -14.88 -8.39
CA THR A 148 -1.60 -13.71 -8.82
C THR A 148 -1.67 -13.45 -10.32
N TYR A 149 -1.68 -14.49 -11.17
CA TYR A 149 -1.82 -14.35 -12.62
C TYR A 149 -3.26 -14.09 -13.04
N ILE A 150 -4.23 -14.73 -12.36
CA ILE A 150 -5.65 -14.43 -12.57
C ILE A 150 -5.93 -12.97 -12.20
N TYR A 151 -5.43 -12.49 -11.06
CA TYR A 151 -5.58 -11.09 -10.67
C TYR A 151 -4.89 -10.13 -11.64
N LYS A 152 -3.70 -10.48 -12.14
CA LYS A 152 -3.03 -9.71 -13.19
C LYS A 152 -3.91 -9.60 -14.44
N SER A 153 -4.49 -10.71 -14.89
CA SER A 153 -5.40 -10.74 -16.05
C SER A 153 -6.64 -9.88 -15.82
N TYR A 154 -7.23 -9.95 -14.62
CA TYR A 154 -8.35 -9.11 -14.21
C TYR A 154 -8.00 -7.61 -14.27
N LEU A 155 -6.85 -7.21 -13.71
CA LEU A 155 -6.41 -5.82 -13.76
C LEU A 155 -6.15 -5.33 -15.19
N THR A 156 -5.57 -6.17 -16.05
CA THR A 156 -5.41 -5.86 -17.47
C THR A 156 -6.77 -5.64 -18.13
N GLY A 157 -7.75 -6.51 -17.90
CA GLY A 157 -9.11 -6.35 -18.42
C GLY A 157 -9.79 -5.05 -17.95
N LEU A 158 -9.61 -4.65 -16.68
CA LEU A 158 -10.13 -3.37 -16.18
C LEU A 158 -9.48 -2.16 -16.87
N PHE A 159 -8.22 -2.27 -17.28
CA PHE A 159 -7.57 -1.23 -18.08
C PHE A 159 -8.11 -1.21 -19.51
N GLU A 160 -8.19 -2.35 -20.18
CA GLU A 160 -8.70 -2.47 -21.56
C GLU A 160 -10.14 -1.95 -21.67
N GLN A 161 -10.95 -2.18 -20.64
CA GLN A 161 -12.33 -1.69 -20.52
C GLN A 161 -12.41 -0.21 -20.06
N LYS A 162 -11.27 0.48 -19.91
CA LYS A 162 -11.16 1.87 -19.47
C LYS A 162 -11.78 2.17 -18.09
N GLN A 163 -11.98 1.14 -17.27
CA GLN A 163 -12.49 1.30 -15.90
C GLN A 163 -11.40 1.80 -14.94
N ASN A 164 -10.13 1.51 -15.24
CA ASN A 164 -8.98 1.97 -14.48
C ASN A 164 -7.87 2.52 -15.39
N THR A 165 -7.15 3.53 -14.91
CA THR A 165 -5.96 4.02 -15.61
C THR A 165 -4.79 3.04 -15.53
N LEU A 166 -3.84 3.13 -16.47
CA LEU A 166 -2.61 2.33 -16.44
C LEU A 166 -1.83 2.52 -15.13
N LYS A 167 -1.80 3.75 -14.62
CA LYS A 167 -1.16 4.08 -13.33
C LYS A 167 -1.81 3.31 -12.18
N THR A 168 -3.13 3.28 -12.14
CA THR A 168 -3.91 2.58 -11.11
C THR A 168 -3.67 1.07 -11.15
N VAL A 169 -3.77 0.43 -12.32
CA VAL A 169 -3.58 -1.03 -12.43
C VAL A 169 -2.15 -1.44 -12.12
N LYS A 170 -1.15 -0.65 -12.55
CA LYS A 170 0.26 -0.86 -12.18
C LYS A 170 0.47 -0.80 -10.68
N GLN A 171 -0.11 0.20 -10.03
CA GLN A 171 0.01 0.39 -8.59
C GLN A 171 -0.64 -0.77 -7.83
N LYS A 172 -1.83 -1.23 -8.24
CA LYS A 172 -2.51 -2.39 -7.64
C LYS A 172 -1.69 -3.68 -7.81
N ALA A 173 -1.19 -3.95 -9.01
CA ALA A 173 -0.37 -5.13 -9.30
C ALA A 173 0.96 -5.13 -8.52
N ALA A 174 1.64 -3.98 -8.46
CA ALA A 174 2.88 -3.83 -7.73
C ALA A 174 2.69 -4.06 -6.22
N GLU A 175 1.57 -3.60 -5.66
CA GLU A 175 1.27 -3.82 -4.24
C GLU A 175 1.08 -5.30 -3.91
N VAL A 176 0.29 -6.01 -4.72
CA VAL A 176 0.07 -7.45 -4.54
C VAL A 176 1.36 -8.23 -4.74
N ALA A 177 2.20 -7.85 -5.71
CA ALA A 177 3.53 -8.45 -5.84
C ALA A 177 4.38 -8.25 -4.58
N ALA A 178 4.42 -7.03 -4.02
CA ALA A 178 5.16 -6.75 -2.80
C ALA A 178 4.62 -7.52 -1.58
N PHE A 179 3.30 -7.70 -1.51
CA PHE A 179 2.66 -8.53 -0.49
C PHE A 179 3.11 -10.00 -0.58
N TYR A 180 3.08 -10.61 -1.78
CA TYR A 180 3.55 -11.99 -1.95
C TYR A 180 5.05 -12.16 -1.72
N MET A 181 5.87 -11.17 -2.10
CA MET A 181 7.29 -11.17 -1.77
C MET A 181 7.49 -11.16 -0.25
N PHE A 182 6.73 -10.33 0.48
CA PHE A 182 6.75 -10.33 1.93
C PHE A 182 6.38 -11.68 2.54
N LEU A 183 5.34 -12.34 2.03
CA LEU A 183 4.93 -13.67 2.50
C LEU A 183 6.06 -14.70 2.31
N ASN A 184 6.68 -14.71 1.13
CA ASN A 184 7.77 -15.62 0.80
C ASN A 184 9.01 -15.36 1.67
N ASP A 185 9.43 -14.10 1.81
CA ASP A 185 10.60 -13.71 2.61
C ASP A 185 10.44 -14.07 4.09
N ASN A 186 9.20 -14.07 4.60
CA ASN A 186 8.88 -14.40 5.99
C ASN A 186 8.39 -15.85 6.18
N LYS A 187 8.39 -16.67 5.11
CA LYS A 187 7.89 -18.07 5.12
C LYS A 187 6.47 -18.21 5.68
N LEU A 188 5.60 -17.26 5.34
CA LEU A 188 4.20 -17.21 5.79
C LEU A 188 3.30 -17.98 4.83
N THR A 189 3.46 -19.30 4.79
CA THR A 189 2.62 -20.22 4.01
C THR A 189 1.79 -21.12 4.94
N PRO A 190 0.66 -21.68 4.48
CA PRO A 190 -0.09 -22.68 5.23
C PRO A 190 0.82 -23.84 5.68
N PRO A 191 0.62 -24.38 6.90
CA PRO A 191 1.36 -25.53 7.37
C PRO A 191 1.24 -26.72 6.42
N GLY A 192 2.37 -27.34 6.06
CA GLY A 192 2.39 -28.55 5.22
C GLY A 192 2.46 -28.30 3.71
N GLU A 193 2.42 -27.06 3.23
CA GLU A 193 2.60 -26.73 1.82
C GLU A 193 3.88 -25.92 1.58
N GLU A 194 4.86 -26.51 0.87
CA GLU A 194 5.99 -25.76 0.32
C GLU A 194 5.54 -25.03 -0.96
N ILE A 195 5.09 -23.79 -0.80
CA ILE A 195 4.62 -22.91 -1.89
C ILE A 195 5.76 -22.04 -2.45
N GLN A 196 7.04 -22.37 -2.16
CA GLN A 196 8.20 -21.60 -2.63
C GLN A 196 8.17 -21.43 -4.17
N ASP A 197 8.43 -20.20 -4.62
CA ASP A 197 8.48 -19.79 -6.03
C ASP A 197 7.20 -20.05 -6.85
N ARG A 198 6.04 -20.26 -6.21
CA ARG A 198 4.78 -20.45 -6.94
C ARG A 198 4.07 -19.14 -7.24
N PHE A 199 4.04 -18.15 -6.37
CA PHE A 199 3.17 -16.99 -6.61
C PHE A 199 3.66 -16.03 -7.70
N TYR A 200 4.97 -15.94 -7.92
CA TYR A 200 5.56 -15.06 -8.92
C TYR A 200 6.89 -15.63 -9.42
N THR A 201 7.38 -15.07 -10.53
CA THR A 201 8.75 -15.30 -11.00
C THR A 201 9.46 -13.96 -11.08
N LEU A 202 10.66 -13.88 -10.50
CA LEU A 202 11.52 -12.72 -10.65
C LEU A 202 12.16 -12.75 -12.03
N LYS A 203 12.06 -11.63 -12.75
CA LYS A 203 12.70 -11.40 -14.03
C LYS A 203 13.71 -10.27 -13.89
N GLN A 204 14.82 -10.37 -14.61
CA GLN A 204 15.80 -9.31 -14.70
C GLN A 204 15.67 -8.61 -16.04
N HIS A 205 15.66 -7.28 -16.02
CA HIS A 205 15.71 -6.45 -17.23
C HIS A 205 16.80 -5.39 -17.06
N LYS A 206 17.57 -5.12 -18.11
CA LYS A 206 18.53 -4.02 -18.09
C LYS A 206 17.82 -2.75 -18.55
N VAL A 207 17.74 -1.74 -17.69
CA VAL A 207 17.18 -0.44 -18.06
C VAL A 207 18.32 0.48 -18.44
N MET A 208 18.21 1.13 -19.60
CA MET A 208 19.17 2.13 -20.06
C MET A 208 18.73 3.50 -19.56
N ILE A 209 19.59 4.18 -18.82
CA ILE A 209 19.35 5.56 -18.36
C ILE A 209 19.89 6.53 -19.43
N LYS A 210 19.31 7.73 -19.53
CA LYS A 210 19.88 8.84 -20.32
C LYS A 210 21.35 9.02 -19.92
N GLY A 211 22.26 8.76 -20.86
CA GLY A 211 23.71 8.68 -20.62
C GLY A 211 24.34 7.30 -20.85
N GLY A 212 23.57 6.32 -21.37
CA GLY A 212 24.10 5.04 -21.87
C GLY A 212 24.45 3.99 -20.81
N ARG A 213 24.36 4.34 -19.52
CA ARG A 213 24.56 3.38 -18.42
C ARG A 213 23.36 2.43 -18.32
N GLN A 214 23.64 1.14 -18.33
CA GLN A 214 22.66 0.08 -18.13
C GLN A 214 22.66 -0.37 -16.67
N PHE A 215 21.49 -0.41 -16.05
CA PHE A 215 21.33 -0.93 -14.69
C PHE A 215 20.39 -2.14 -14.68
N PRO A 216 20.77 -3.24 -14.01
CA PRO A 216 19.89 -4.38 -13.86
C PRO A 216 18.75 -4.02 -12.90
N VAL A 217 17.51 -4.20 -13.35
CA VAL A 217 16.29 -4.06 -12.56
C VAL A 217 15.64 -5.41 -12.46
N THR A 218 15.42 -5.87 -11.22
CA THR A 218 14.66 -7.09 -10.95
C THR A 218 13.21 -6.72 -10.72
N TYR A 219 12.28 -7.36 -11.42
CA TYR A 219 10.84 -7.15 -11.30
C TYR A 219 10.11 -8.48 -11.25
N SER A 220 8.96 -8.54 -10.57
CA SER A 220 8.11 -9.73 -10.62
C SER A 220 7.30 -9.74 -11.91
N ASP A 221 7.04 -10.92 -12.45
CA ASP A 221 6.20 -11.09 -13.63
C ASP A 221 4.69 -10.81 -13.41
N ILE A 222 4.30 -10.52 -12.16
CA ILE A 222 2.99 -9.94 -11.82
C ILE A 222 2.92 -8.46 -12.24
N HIS A 223 4.05 -7.75 -12.28
CA HIS A 223 4.05 -6.33 -12.67
C HIS A 223 3.46 -6.13 -14.07
N ILE A 224 2.65 -5.08 -14.18
CA ILE A 224 2.06 -4.61 -15.43
C ILE A 224 2.98 -3.51 -15.97
N THR A 225 3.41 -3.62 -17.23
CA THR A 225 4.23 -2.60 -17.90
C THR A 225 3.42 -1.94 -19.02
N LYS A 226 3.90 -0.81 -19.56
CA LYS A 226 3.23 -0.17 -20.69
C LYS A 226 3.28 -1.08 -21.94
N ALA A 227 4.45 -1.67 -22.19
CA ALA A 227 4.66 -2.65 -23.25
C ALA A 227 3.83 -3.94 -23.09
N SER A 228 3.40 -4.29 -21.86
CA SER A 228 2.50 -5.43 -21.66
C SER A 228 1.04 -5.11 -21.94
N VAL A 229 0.70 -3.85 -22.22
CA VAL A 229 -0.67 -3.36 -22.21
C VAL A 229 -1.04 -2.58 -23.48
N GLU A 230 -0.14 -1.80 -24.09
CA GLU A 230 -0.45 -1.06 -25.32
C GLU A 230 0.83 -0.72 -26.12
N GLU A 231 0.84 -1.10 -27.41
CA GLU A 231 1.37 -0.24 -28.48
C GLU A 231 0.52 1.05 -28.47
N GLU A 232 1.19 2.20 -28.58
CA GLU A 232 0.61 3.53 -28.77
C GLU A 232 -0.18 4.17 -27.60
N GLN A 233 0.53 4.97 -26.79
CA GLN A 233 -0.01 6.27 -26.38
C GLN A 233 1.10 7.19 -25.85
N PHE A 234 1.36 8.29 -26.55
CA PHE A 234 2.40 9.28 -26.26
C PHE A 234 2.06 10.19 -25.06
N ASP A 235 3.13 10.70 -24.43
CA ASP A 235 3.31 11.99 -23.74
C ASP A 235 2.17 12.58 -22.88
N LEU A 236 1.77 11.86 -21.83
CA LEU A 236 1.02 12.44 -20.70
C LEU A 236 1.90 12.50 -19.45
N ILE A 237 2.03 13.69 -18.84
CA ILE A 237 2.62 13.85 -17.51
C ILE A 237 1.55 13.43 -16.49
N LEU A 238 1.78 12.31 -15.81
CA LEU A 238 0.79 11.69 -14.92
C LEU A 238 0.72 12.40 -13.56
N GLY A 239 -0.19 13.37 -13.43
CA GLY A 239 -0.57 14.02 -12.16
C GLY A 239 -1.48 13.17 -11.25
N GLU A 240 -1.89 13.71 -10.10
CA GLU A 240 -2.83 13.06 -9.16
C GLU A 240 -4.32 13.22 -9.55
N GLU A 241 -4.66 14.11 -10.49
CA GLU A 241 -6.06 14.42 -10.89
C GLU A 241 -6.40 14.05 -12.35
N GLY A 242 -5.55 13.29 -13.03
CA GLY A 242 -5.66 13.03 -14.47
C GLY A 242 -4.40 13.46 -15.20
N GLY A 243 -4.19 12.96 -16.41
CA GLY A 243 -3.03 13.32 -17.22
C GLY A 243 -3.08 14.80 -17.58
N VAL A 244 -2.17 15.60 -17.03
CA VAL A 244 -2.04 17.01 -17.41
C VAL A 244 -1.03 17.05 -18.53
N ARG A 245 -1.44 17.56 -19.70
CA ARG A 245 -0.50 17.87 -20.77
C ARG A 245 -0.03 19.32 -20.63
N PRO A 246 1.20 19.63 -21.06
CA PRO A 246 1.60 21.02 -21.25
C PRO A 246 0.58 21.75 -22.15
N LEU A 247 0.26 22.99 -21.81
CA LEU A 247 -0.50 23.88 -22.67
C LEU A 247 0.32 24.17 -23.94
N SER A 248 -0.34 24.27 -25.10
CA SER A 248 0.29 24.80 -26.31
C SER A 248 0.48 26.31 -26.19
N GLU A 249 1.35 26.89 -27.04
CA GLU A 249 1.60 28.33 -27.07
C GLU A 249 0.30 29.14 -27.25
N THR A 250 -0.60 28.65 -28.12
CA THR A 250 -1.93 29.25 -28.35
C THR A 250 -2.83 29.20 -27.12
N GLU A 251 -2.79 28.13 -26.34
CA GLU A 251 -3.59 27.99 -25.12
C GLU A 251 -3.06 28.89 -23.99
N VAL A 252 -1.73 29.07 -23.93
CA VAL A 252 -1.11 30.03 -23.01
C VAL A 252 -1.57 31.45 -23.33
N GLU A 253 -1.62 31.81 -24.61
CA GLU A 253 -2.09 33.12 -25.07
C GLU A 253 -3.55 33.37 -24.67
N TRP A 254 -4.45 32.41 -24.91
CA TRP A 254 -5.86 32.51 -24.47
C TRP A 254 -6.02 32.67 -22.95
N VAL A 255 -5.17 31.98 -22.16
CA VAL A 255 -5.18 32.12 -20.70
C VAL A 255 -4.74 33.52 -20.29
N LEU A 256 -3.70 34.07 -20.93
CA LEU A 256 -3.20 35.42 -20.68
C LEU A 256 -4.23 36.50 -21.04
N GLU A 257 -4.90 36.37 -22.19
CA GLU A 257 -5.98 37.28 -22.59
C GLU A 257 -7.16 37.22 -21.61
N GLY A 258 -7.55 36.02 -21.18
CA GLY A 258 -8.64 35.83 -20.22
C GLY A 258 -8.37 36.47 -18.86
N ILE A 259 -7.15 36.36 -18.33
CA ILE A 259 -6.79 36.99 -17.05
C ILE A 259 -6.65 38.51 -17.15
N GLU A 260 -6.28 39.03 -18.32
CA GLU A 260 -6.28 40.48 -18.57
C GLU A 260 -7.70 41.03 -18.58
N ALA A 261 -8.62 40.35 -19.27
CA ALA A 261 -10.03 40.74 -19.34
C ALA A 261 -10.74 40.71 -17.96
N ILE A 262 -10.37 39.78 -17.08
CA ILE A 262 -10.94 39.69 -15.71
C ILE A 262 -10.50 40.86 -14.82
N GLY A 263 -9.35 41.49 -15.10
CA GLY A 263 -8.85 42.66 -14.36
C GLY A 263 -8.45 42.41 -12.90
N ASN A 264 -8.42 41.17 -12.43
CA ASN A 264 -8.01 40.84 -11.07
C ASN A 264 -6.48 40.67 -10.98
N ARG A 265 -5.81 41.68 -10.40
CA ARG A 265 -4.35 41.72 -10.31
C ARG A 265 -3.73 40.55 -9.52
N GLN A 266 -4.40 40.09 -8.46
CA GLN A 266 -3.91 38.97 -7.65
C GLN A 266 -3.92 37.67 -8.47
N MET A 267 -5.01 37.44 -9.20
CA MET A 267 -5.15 36.27 -10.07
C MET A 267 -4.13 36.28 -11.21
N GLN A 268 -3.89 37.45 -11.83
CA GLN A 268 -2.87 37.59 -12.88
C GLN A 268 -1.47 37.19 -12.38
N LEU A 269 -1.07 37.70 -11.21
CA LEU A 269 0.24 37.38 -10.63
C LEU A 269 0.38 35.89 -10.28
N MET A 270 -0.68 35.26 -9.75
CA MET A 270 -0.67 33.83 -9.45
C MET A 270 -0.54 32.98 -10.72
N VAL A 271 -1.26 33.33 -11.80
CA VAL A 271 -1.20 32.63 -13.08
C VAL A 271 0.15 32.81 -13.76
N TRP A 272 0.71 34.03 -13.76
CA TRP A 272 2.07 34.26 -14.27
C TRP A 272 3.11 33.46 -13.50
N LEU A 273 3.06 33.49 -12.17
CA LEU A 273 3.96 32.70 -11.34
C LEU A 273 3.86 31.21 -11.70
N ALA A 274 2.65 30.67 -11.80
CA ALA A 274 2.44 29.26 -12.15
C ALA A 274 2.95 28.92 -13.56
N LEU A 275 2.69 29.76 -14.57
CA LEU A 275 3.10 29.53 -15.96
C LEU A 275 4.62 29.58 -16.15
N TYR A 276 5.28 30.61 -15.60
CA TYR A 276 6.71 30.83 -15.84
C TYR A 276 7.63 30.01 -14.93
N THR A 277 7.15 29.55 -13.78
CA THR A 277 7.97 28.76 -12.84
C THR A 277 7.57 27.29 -12.77
N GLY A 278 6.41 26.92 -13.32
CA GLY A 278 5.84 25.58 -13.13
C GLY A 278 5.50 25.28 -11.66
N ALA A 279 5.30 26.31 -10.84
CA ALA A 279 4.99 26.16 -9.42
C ALA A 279 3.75 25.28 -9.21
N ARG A 280 3.90 24.25 -8.38
CA ARG A 280 2.79 23.34 -8.05
C ARG A 280 1.97 23.93 -6.91
N LYS A 281 0.64 23.86 -7.01
CA LYS A 281 -0.26 24.20 -5.90
C LYS A 281 -0.02 23.22 -4.75
N GLN A 282 0.62 23.69 -3.68
CA GLN A 282 0.70 22.94 -2.44
C GLN A 282 -0.65 23.08 -1.74
N THR A 283 -1.41 21.99 -1.67
CA THR A 283 -2.65 21.97 -0.90
C THR A 283 -2.27 21.53 0.51
N GLU A 284 -2.18 22.48 1.43
CA GLU A 284 -2.13 22.15 2.86
C GLU A 284 -3.49 21.56 3.25
N ARG A 285 -3.47 20.39 3.88
CA ARG A 285 -4.64 19.69 4.42
C ARG A 285 -4.50 19.57 5.91
#